data_AF-A0A3C0IWK6-F1
#
_entry.id   AF-A0A3C0IWK6-F1
#
_cell.length_a   1.000
_cell.length_b   1.000
_cell.length_c   1.000
_cell.angle_alpha   90.00
_cell.angle_beta   90.00
_cell.angle_gamma   90.00
#
_symmetry.space_group_name_H-M   'P 1'
#
loop_
_entity.id
_entity.type
_entity.pdbx_description
1 polymer ?
#
loop_
_entity_poly.entity_id
_entity_poly.type
_entity_poly.pdbx_seq_one_letter_code
_entity_poly.pdbx_strand_id
1 'polypeptide(L)'
;MPRGLTWLALAICLVLHVTPCAASTENVSEFISILEETGFTVQEGRLSKLNVLELCSAGYVNYCFGNNAGFPYAIYILPPSPEQDPSPRQSPPTGYDPDAADNYPANLDTVPAGMIYKLRPDEAIVLIGSTPPPARYFSFRSYLGFVENRPGKDYTGTPTFGDDEIGWYHRIYCSLGDPLNHLNMWTNNTPGGAVGNAFGSATVLITTADRGINRMMRDALTAAGYSPDIINDDNIPPSLVHMGLEKGKDTFLIIMRAALWDQPNVGSNYLDNIGDHIRVFRVTPNTPIAAVEPWPVPALRVRETGVSEYQTIPNAAADLEHLRHEIVRRHGSAQLRPVHLDTDIWLPEGYTGIFRDVDLLAEDRDTTYLRTGFFQLAADDDFVIVYGVNHEQTGKAIYSNFSF
;
A
#
# COMPACT_ATOMS: atom_id res chain seq x y z
N MET A 1 -50.57 -16.42 -50.44
CA MET A 1 -49.65 -16.59 -51.58
C MET A 1 -49.46 -15.23 -52.24
N PRO A 2 -48.27 -14.79 -52.68
CA PRO A 2 -46.90 -14.90 -52.14
C PRO A 2 -46.35 -13.50 -51.70
N ARG A 3 -45.67 -13.37 -50.56
CA ARG A 3 -44.20 -13.36 -50.34
C ARG A 3 -43.40 -12.28 -51.08
N GLY A 4 -42.89 -11.33 -50.30
CA GLY A 4 -41.74 -10.47 -50.63
C GLY A 4 -41.22 -9.82 -49.35
N LEU A 5 -40.41 -10.55 -48.56
CA LEU A 5 -39.76 -10.04 -47.35
C LEU A 5 -38.37 -9.53 -47.75
N THR A 6 -38.22 -8.21 -47.81
CA THR A 6 -36.93 -7.52 -47.98
C THR A 6 -36.22 -7.45 -46.63
N TRP A 7 -34.96 -7.87 -46.62
CA TRP A 7 -34.06 -7.78 -45.47
C TRP A 7 -33.72 -6.31 -45.16
N LEU A 8 -33.97 -5.88 -43.92
CA LEU A 8 -33.50 -4.61 -43.38
C LEU A 8 -32.17 -4.88 -42.65
N ALA A 9 -31.05 -4.45 -43.22
CA ALA A 9 -29.77 -4.44 -42.52
C ALA A 9 -29.66 -3.14 -41.71
N LEU A 10 -29.81 -3.23 -40.38
CA LEU A 10 -29.45 -2.14 -39.47
C LEU A 10 -27.95 -2.23 -39.20
N ALA A 11 -27.19 -1.26 -39.70
CA ALA A 11 -25.82 -1.03 -39.27
C ALA A 11 -25.84 -0.34 -37.89
N ILE A 12 -25.50 -1.08 -36.84
CA ILE A 12 -25.21 -0.52 -35.52
C ILE A 12 -23.74 -0.10 -35.54
N CYS A 13 -23.49 1.20 -35.65
CA CYS A 13 -22.19 1.78 -35.31
C CYS A 13 -22.01 1.73 -33.79
N LEU A 14 -21.38 0.66 -33.32
CA LEU A 14 -20.89 0.56 -31.95
C LEU A 14 -19.65 1.46 -31.83
N VAL A 15 -19.83 2.71 -31.38
CA VAL A 15 -18.70 3.52 -30.90
C VAL A 15 -18.30 2.95 -29.55
N LEU A 16 -17.39 1.97 -29.58
CA LEU A 16 -16.66 1.53 -28.40
C LEU A 16 -15.88 2.75 -27.89
N HIS A 17 -16.37 3.40 -26.83
CA HIS A 17 -15.51 4.22 -25.99
C HIS A 17 -14.58 3.25 -25.25
N VAL A 18 -13.50 2.85 -25.93
CA VAL A 18 -12.36 2.23 -25.26
C VAL A 18 -11.71 3.36 -24.49
N THR A 19 -12.04 3.51 -23.21
CA THR A 19 -11.17 4.27 -22.30
C THR A 19 -9.78 3.66 -22.44
N PRO A 20 -8.77 4.42 -22.92
CA PRO A 20 -7.42 3.89 -23.02
C PRO A 20 -6.99 3.39 -21.64
N CYS A 21 -6.65 2.12 -21.53
CA CYS A 21 -6.00 1.62 -20.33
C CYS A 21 -4.70 2.42 -20.17
N ALA A 22 -4.43 2.99 -18.99
CA ALA A 22 -3.16 3.69 -18.77
C ALA A 22 -1.96 2.78 -19.06
N ALA A 23 -2.09 1.48 -18.82
CA ALA A 23 -1.08 0.49 -19.17
C ALA A 23 -1.11 0.07 -20.66
N SER A 24 -1.60 0.93 -21.57
CA SER A 24 -1.58 0.64 -23.01
C SER A 24 -0.16 0.30 -23.43
N THR A 25 -0.01 -0.84 -24.12
CA THR A 25 1.30 -1.40 -24.46
C THR A 25 2.19 -0.39 -25.19
N GLU A 26 1.63 0.45 -26.05
CA GLU A 26 2.34 1.45 -26.85
C GLU A 26 3.02 2.53 -26.00
N ASN A 27 2.26 3.27 -25.16
CA ASN A 27 2.84 4.32 -24.30
C ASN A 27 3.83 3.75 -23.28
N VAL A 28 3.62 2.52 -22.80
CA VAL A 28 4.58 1.88 -21.89
C VAL A 28 5.88 1.54 -22.62
N SER A 29 5.81 0.99 -23.84
CA SER A 29 7.00 0.72 -24.66
C SER A 29 7.77 2.00 -24.98
N GLU A 30 7.08 3.09 -25.30
CA GLU A 30 7.71 4.39 -25.54
C GLU A 30 8.40 4.93 -24.27
N PHE A 31 7.73 4.86 -23.11
CA PHE A 31 8.32 5.26 -21.82
C PHE A 31 9.61 4.49 -21.51
N ILE A 32 9.60 3.17 -21.71
CA ILE A 32 10.78 2.32 -21.52
C ILE A 32 11.90 2.73 -22.48
N SER A 33 11.59 2.89 -23.79
CA SER A 33 12.59 3.27 -24.80
C SER A 33 13.27 4.60 -24.48
N ILE A 34 12.49 5.62 -24.10
CA ILE A 34 13.01 6.94 -23.73
C ILE A 34 14.00 6.83 -22.55
N LEU A 35 13.66 6.05 -21.53
CA LEU A 35 14.53 5.85 -20.37
C LEU A 35 15.80 5.08 -20.73
N GLU A 36 15.70 4.01 -21.51
CA GLU A 36 16.85 3.24 -21.95
C GLU A 36 17.81 4.07 -22.82
N GLU A 37 17.28 4.87 -23.75
CA GLU A 37 18.05 5.80 -24.59
C GLU A 37 18.72 6.92 -23.78
N THR A 38 18.15 7.29 -22.63
CA THR A 38 18.70 8.31 -21.73
C THR A 38 19.59 7.76 -20.62
N GLY A 39 19.92 6.47 -20.67
CA GLY A 39 20.93 5.86 -19.80
C GLY A 39 20.37 5.27 -18.51
N PHE A 40 19.13 4.80 -18.53
CA PHE A 40 18.54 4.02 -17.44
C PHE A 40 18.39 2.55 -17.85
N THR A 41 18.50 1.66 -16.87
CA THR A 41 18.01 0.30 -16.97
C THR A 41 16.59 0.28 -16.42
N VAL A 42 15.64 -0.24 -17.22
CA VAL A 42 14.25 -0.39 -16.81
C VAL A 42 13.92 -1.87 -16.65
N GLN A 43 13.48 -2.25 -15.47
CA GLN A 43 13.11 -3.64 -15.16
C GLN A 43 11.65 -3.72 -14.74
N GLU A 44 10.89 -4.60 -15.39
CA GLU A 44 9.50 -4.82 -15.04
C GLU A 44 9.39 -5.74 -13.82
N GLY A 45 8.79 -5.22 -12.76
CA GLY A 45 8.26 -5.99 -11.65
C GLY A 45 6.78 -6.27 -11.84
N ARG A 46 6.09 -6.52 -10.74
CA ARG A 46 4.62 -6.65 -10.76
C ARG A 46 4.00 -6.18 -9.47
N LEU A 47 2.74 -5.79 -9.54
CA LEU A 47 1.88 -5.71 -8.36
C LEU A 47 1.21 -7.08 -8.19
N SER A 48 1.08 -7.58 -6.96
CA SER A 48 0.54 -8.91 -6.71
C SER A 48 -0.25 -8.97 -5.42
N LYS A 49 -1.37 -9.69 -5.45
CA LYS A 49 -2.15 -10.00 -4.25
C LYS A 49 -1.29 -10.78 -3.25
N LEU A 50 -1.23 -10.30 -2.01
CA LEU A 50 -0.56 -10.98 -0.91
C LEU A 50 -1.57 -11.78 -0.09
N ASN A 51 -1.52 -13.11 -0.19
CA ASN A 51 -2.26 -14.00 0.71
C ASN A 51 -1.38 -14.45 1.87
N VAL A 52 -1.05 -13.53 2.78
CA VAL A 52 -0.11 -13.84 3.86
C VAL A 52 -0.64 -14.83 4.89
N LEU A 53 -1.98 -14.94 5.03
CA LEU A 53 -2.59 -15.94 5.90
C LEU A 53 -2.33 -17.35 5.37
N GLU A 54 -2.44 -17.55 4.05
CA GLU A 54 -2.07 -18.82 3.42
C GLU A 54 -0.57 -19.11 3.56
N LEU A 55 0.29 -18.11 3.34
CA LEU A 55 1.74 -18.25 3.54
C LEU A 55 2.08 -18.64 4.98
N CYS A 56 1.40 -18.05 5.96
CA CYS A 56 1.52 -18.42 7.37
C CYS A 56 1.08 -19.86 7.63
N SER A 57 -0.13 -20.21 7.20
CA SER A 57 -0.70 -21.55 7.42
C SER A 57 0.14 -22.64 6.76
N ALA A 58 0.80 -22.33 5.65
CA ALA A 58 1.74 -23.21 4.97
C ALA A 58 3.16 -23.22 5.59
N GLY A 59 3.44 -22.36 6.59
CA GLY A 59 4.73 -22.27 7.26
C GLY A 59 5.82 -21.55 6.45
N TYR A 60 5.46 -20.82 5.39
CA TYR A 60 6.41 -20.03 4.59
C TYR A 60 6.80 -18.72 5.29
N VAL A 61 5.92 -18.17 6.13
CA VAL A 61 6.22 -17.02 6.98
C VAL A 61 5.80 -17.33 8.41
N ASN A 62 6.65 -16.99 9.38
CA ASN A 62 6.40 -17.29 10.79
C ASN A 62 5.37 -16.34 11.45
N TYR A 63 4.90 -15.33 10.70
CA TYR A 63 4.03 -14.28 11.20
C TYR A 63 3.16 -13.71 10.08
N CYS A 64 1.91 -13.37 10.38
CA CYS A 64 0.89 -13.00 9.38
C CYS A 64 0.70 -11.51 9.19
N PHE A 65 1.69 -10.72 9.61
CA PHE A 65 1.78 -9.28 9.37
C PHE A 65 0.60 -8.44 9.92
N GLY A 66 -0.21 -8.99 10.82
CA GLY A 66 -1.44 -8.33 11.28
C GLY A 66 -2.46 -8.13 10.16
N ASN A 67 -2.46 -9.01 9.15
CA ASN A 67 -3.30 -8.85 7.97
C ASN A 67 -4.80 -8.86 8.30
N ASN A 68 -5.55 -7.96 7.67
CA ASN A 68 -6.99 -7.85 7.83
C ASN A 68 -7.67 -9.02 7.11
N ALA A 69 -8.23 -9.96 7.88
CA ALA A 69 -8.97 -11.08 7.33
C ALA A 69 -10.11 -10.58 6.42
N GLY A 70 -10.21 -11.15 5.22
CA GLY A 70 -11.23 -10.77 4.22
C GLY A 70 -10.90 -9.52 3.38
N PHE A 71 -9.78 -8.83 3.64
CA PHE A 71 -9.35 -7.64 2.89
C PHE A 71 -7.93 -7.82 2.36
N PRO A 72 -7.73 -8.60 1.29
CA PRO A 72 -6.40 -8.85 0.74
C PRO A 72 -5.73 -7.56 0.26
N TYR A 73 -4.44 -7.43 0.58
CA TYR A 73 -3.57 -6.37 0.08
C TYR A 73 -2.94 -6.78 -1.26
N ALA A 74 -2.53 -5.79 -2.04
CA ALA A 74 -1.58 -6.00 -3.13
C ALA A 74 -0.25 -5.29 -2.81
N ILE A 75 0.86 -5.91 -3.18
CA ILE A 75 2.23 -5.47 -2.90
C ILE A 75 3.05 -5.49 -4.18
N TYR A 76 4.11 -4.69 -4.24
CA TYR A 76 5.11 -4.89 -5.29
C TYR A 76 5.85 -6.21 -5.10
N ILE A 77 6.20 -6.83 -6.22
CA ILE A 77 7.21 -7.87 -6.34
C ILE A 77 8.21 -7.33 -7.35
N LEU A 78 9.29 -6.72 -6.84
CA LEU A 78 10.27 -6.04 -7.67
C LEU A 78 11.45 -6.95 -8.02
N PRO A 79 12.05 -6.75 -9.22
CA PRO A 79 13.37 -7.29 -9.50
C PRO A 79 14.42 -6.61 -8.60
N PRO A 80 15.52 -7.32 -8.29
CA PRO A 80 16.69 -6.73 -7.62
C PRO A 80 17.32 -5.60 -8.45
N SER A 81 18.15 -4.77 -7.81
CA SER A 81 19.00 -3.81 -8.54
C SER A 81 20.03 -4.58 -9.36
N PRO A 82 20.58 -4.03 -10.47
CA PRO A 82 21.69 -4.66 -11.19
C PRO A 82 22.87 -5.06 -10.29
N GLU A 83 23.11 -4.33 -9.20
CA GLU A 83 24.17 -4.54 -8.21
C GLU A 83 23.73 -5.38 -6.99
N GLN A 84 22.70 -6.21 -7.14
CA GLN A 84 22.22 -7.09 -6.08
C GLN A 84 22.12 -8.54 -6.52
N ASP A 85 22.52 -9.44 -5.63
CA ASP A 85 22.33 -10.87 -5.81
C ASP A 85 20.83 -11.19 -5.73
N PRO A 86 20.27 -11.88 -6.75
CA PRO A 86 18.87 -12.28 -6.71
C PRO A 86 18.64 -13.30 -5.59
N SER A 87 17.56 -13.12 -4.82
CA SER A 87 17.15 -14.14 -3.85
C SER A 87 16.80 -15.46 -4.52
N PRO A 88 16.80 -16.59 -3.79
CA PRO A 88 16.31 -17.85 -4.31
C PRO A 88 14.91 -17.70 -4.92
N ARG A 89 14.76 -18.09 -6.19
CA ARG A 89 13.53 -17.96 -7.02
C ARG A 89 13.26 -16.58 -7.63
N GLN A 90 14.18 -15.62 -7.50
CA GLN A 90 14.20 -14.45 -8.38
C GLN A 90 15.09 -14.71 -9.61
N SER A 91 14.67 -14.17 -10.74
CA SER A 91 15.55 -14.08 -11.91
C SER A 91 16.65 -13.05 -11.65
N PRO A 92 17.86 -13.25 -12.19
CA PRO A 92 18.89 -12.23 -12.18
C PRO A 92 18.39 -10.93 -12.82
N PRO A 93 18.80 -9.76 -12.30
CA PRO A 93 18.42 -8.48 -12.87
C PRO A 93 19.10 -8.22 -14.21
N THR A 94 18.54 -7.30 -15.00
CA THR A 94 19.19 -6.83 -16.23
C THR A 94 20.52 -6.15 -15.88
N GLY A 95 21.60 -6.53 -16.57
CA GLY A 95 22.94 -5.99 -16.32
C GLY A 95 23.69 -6.63 -15.15
N TYR A 96 23.15 -7.68 -14.55
CA TYR A 96 23.79 -8.42 -13.45
C TYR A 96 25.10 -9.08 -13.87
N ASP A 97 26.14 -8.83 -13.08
CA ASP A 97 27.42 -9.54 -13.14
C ASP A 97 27.57 -10.42 -11.90
N PRO A 98 27.49 -11.76 -12.00
CA PRO A 98 27.61 -12.66 -10.85
C PRO A 98 29.00 -12.65 -10.21
N ASP A 99 30.02 -12.15 -10.90
CA ASP A 99 31.40 -12.10 -10.41
C ASP A 99 31.75 -10.72 -9.80
N ALA A 100 30.80 -9.78 -9.76
CA ALA A 100 31.00 -8.46 -9.17
C ALA A 100 31.14 -8.57 -7.65
N ALA A 101 32.29 -8.12 -7.12
CA ALA A 101 32.61 -8.19 -5.70
C ALA A 101 31.71 -7.33 -4.80
N ASP A 102 31.00 -6.39 -5.39
CA ASP A 102 30.14 -5.41 -4.68
C ASP A 102 28.64 -5.73 -4.83
N ASN A 103 28.29 -6.95 -5.24
CA ASN A 103 26.88 -7.38 -5.17
C ASN A 103 26.45 -7.58 -3.72
N TYR A 104 25.22 -7.16 -3.43
CA TYR A 104 24.62 -7.34 -2.11
C TYR A 104 23.32 -8.15 -2.18
N PRO A 105 23.00 -8.97 -1.17
CA PRO A 105 21.74 -9.71 -1.14
C PRO A 105 20.51 -8.79 -1.19
N ALA A 106 19.58 -9.11 -2.07
CA ALA A 106 18.42 -8.26 -2.35
C ALA A 106 17.34 -8.27 -1.24
N ASN A 107 17.14 -9.40 -0.57
CA ASN A 107 16.03 -9.59 0.39
C ASN A 107 16.49 -10.29 1.68
N LEU A 108 15.64 -10.24 2.71
CA LEU A 108 15.84 -10.91 4.00
C LEU A 108 15.40 -12.40 4.00
N ASP A 109 15.13 -13.00 2.84
CA ASP A 109 14.68 -14.39 2.62
C ASP A 109 13.55 -14.89 3.57
N THR A 110 12.68 -13.98 4.02
CA THR A 110 11.63 -14.23 5.03
C THR A 110 10.23 -13.82 4.57
N VAL A 111 10.14 -13.23 3.39
CA VAL A 111 8.93 -12.89 2.66
C VAL A 111 9.13 -13.26 1.20
N PRO A 112 8.07 -13.38 0.38
CA PRO A 112 8.21 -13.61 -1.06
C PRO A 112 9.24 -12.63 -1.65
N ALA A 113 10.23 -13.17 -2.36
CA ALA A 113 11.34 -12.37 -2.87
C ALA A 113 10.82 -11.22 -3.76
N GLY A 114 11.33 -10.01 -3.52
CA GLY A 114 10.89 -8.78 -4.19
C GLY A 114 9.74 -8.06 -3.51
N MET A 115 9.11 -8.66 -2.49
CA MET A 115 8.09 -7.99 -1.66
C MET A 115 8.67 -6.81 -0.87
N ILE A 116 9.81 -7.05 -0.24
CA ILE A 116 10.65 -6.02 0.37
C ILE A 116 11.83 -5.79 -0.55
N TYR A 117 12.31 -4.56 -0.61
CA TYR A 117 13.40 -4.22 -1.51
C TYR A 117 14.24 -3.09 -0.95
N LYS A 118 15.50 -3.03 -1.37
CA LYS A 118 16.38 -1.89 -1.13
C LYS A 118 16.43 -1.01 -2.37
N LEU A 119 16.62 0.28 -2.17
CA LEU A 119 16.73 1.27 -3.24
C LEU A 119 17.97 2.13 -3.05
N ARG A 120 18.67 2.41 -4.15
CA ARG A 120 19.62 3.51 -4.20
C ARG A 120 18.86 4.85 -4.11
N PRO A 121 19.49 5.93 -3.59
CA PRO A 121 18.87 7.25 -3.55
C PRO A 121 18.49 7.83 -4.92
N ASP A 122 19.09 7.33 -6.00
CA ASP A 122 18.89 7.79 -7.37
C ASP A 122 17.98 6.88 -8.22
N GLU A 123 17.36 5.88 -7.59
CA GLU A 123 16.39 5.01 -8.25
C GLU A 123 14.96 5.57 -8.17
N ALA A 124 14.12 5.08 -9.08
CA ALA A 124 12.68 5.27 -9.01
C ALA A 124 11.94 3.95 -9.22
N ILE A 125 10.75 3.85 -8.64
CA ILE A 125 9.76 2.85 -9.01
C ILE A 125 8.59 3.59 -9.64
N VAL A 126 8.16 3.15 -10.83
CA VAL A 126 7.05 3.76 -11.55
C VAL A 126 5.94 2.72 -11.71
N LEU A 127 4.78 3.00 -11.13
CA LEU A 127 3.56 2.24 -11.35
C LEU A 127 2.71 2.96 -12.41
N ILE A 128 2.23 2.22 -13.40
CA ILE A 128 1.36 2.72 -14.47
C ILE A 128 0.17 1.78 -14.60
N GLY A 129 -1.05 2.29 -14.53
CA GLY A 129 -2.22 1.45 -14.70
C GLY A 129 -3.55 2.08 -14.31
N SER A 130 -4.52 1.23 -14.00
CA SER A 130 -5.86 1.63 -13.56
C SER A 130 -6.07 1.33 -12.08
N THR A 131 -6.58 2.31 -11.34
CA THR A 131 -6.99 2.15 -9.93
C THR A 131 -8.10 1.09 -9.77
N PRO A 132 -8.36 0.61 -8.53
CA PRO A 132 -9.39 -0.37 -8.25
C PRO A 132 -10.77 -0.04 -8.83
N PRO A 133 -11.58 -1.06 -9.19
CA PRO A 133 -12.99 -0.85 -9.46
C PRO A 133 -13.71 -0.29 -8.22
N PRO A 134 -14.96 0.22 -8.37
CA PRO A 134 -15.71 0.83 -7.28
C PRO A 134 -15.75 0.00 -5.99
N ALA A 135 -15.41 0.67 -4.89
CA ALA A 135 -15.40 0.15 -3.53
C ALA A 135 -15.64 1.30 -2.55
N ARG A 136 -15.64 1.02 -1.24
CA ARG A 136 -15.69 2.10 -0.23
C ARG A 136 -14.37 2.84 -0.10
N TYR A 137 -13.25 2.17 -0.36
CA TYR A 137 -11.93 2.76 -0.14
C TYR A 137 -10.87 2.05 -0.97
N PHE A 138 -9.89 2.81 -1.48
CA PHE A 138 -8.56 2.29 -1.80
C PHE A 138 -7.47 3.27 -1.38
N SER A 139 -6.24 2.75 -1.21
CA SER A 139 -5.03 3.55 -1.08
C SER A 139 -3.78 2.85 -1.63
N PHE A 140 -2.76 3.65 -1.88
CA PHE A 140 -1.38 3.27 -2.13
C PHE A 140 -0.48 4.02 -1.13
N ARG A 141 0.43 3.30 -0.48
CA ARG A 141 1.39 3.91 0.45
C ARG A 141 2.67 3.08 0.53
N SER A 142 3.81 3.74 0.36
CA SER A 142 5.12 3.15 0.69
C SER A 142 5.40 3.25 2.19
N TYR A 143 6.11 2.23 2.67
CA TYR A 143 6.46 2.00 4.06
C TYR A 143 7.96 1.74 4.18
N LEU A 144 8.54 2.21 5.28
CA LEU A 144 9.79 1.67 5.79
C LEU A 144 9.51 0.27 6.35
N GLY A 145 10.07 -0.76 5.74
CA GLY A 145 9.75 -2.15 6.05
C GLY A 145 10.53 -2.68 7.24
N PHE A 146 11.81 -2.91 7.01
CA PHE A 146 12.77 -3.43 7.99
C PHE A 146 14.02 -2.56 8.01
N VAL A 147 14.55 -2.35 9.22
CA VAL A 147 15.75 -1.56 9.47
C VAL A 147 16.73 -2.38 10.31
N GLU A 148 18.02 -2.07 10.21
CA GLU A 148 19.06 -2.83 10.90
C GLU A 148 18.89 -2.75 12.43
N ASN A 149 19.14 -3.86 13.10
CA ASN A 149 19.12 -3.95 14.55
C ASN A 149 20.20 -3.06 15.15
N ARG A 150 19.76 -2.05 15.90
CA ARG A 150 20.65 -1.20 16.70
C ARG A 150 21.35 -1.98 17.81
N PRO A 151 22.69 -1.86 17.96
CA PRO A 151 23.42 -2.51 19.03
C PRO A 151 22.88 -2.15 20.42
N GLY A 152 22.68 -3.17 21.26
CA GLY A 152 22.25 -3.00 22.65
C GLY A 152 20.77 -2.67 22.86
N LYS A 153 19.97 -2.57 21.79
CA LYS A 153 18.52 -2.44 21.90
C LYS A 153 17.85 -3.81 21.96
N ASP A 154 16.87 -3.94 22.85
CA ASP A 154 16.03 -5.14 22.96
C ASP A 154 14.89 -5.10 21.95
N TYR A 155 14.84 -6.10 21.06
CA TYR A 155 13.78 -6.32 20.09
C TYR A 155 12.87 -7.48 20.46
N THR A 156 12.88 -7.95 21.71
CA THR A 156 11.97 -8.98 22.20
C THR A 156 10.52 -8.62 21.87
N GLY A 157 9.82 -9.53 21.19
CA GLY A 157 8.44 -9.32 20.74
C GLY A 157 8.29 -8.59 19.39
N THR A 158 9.38 -8.12 18.78
CA THR A 158 9.39 -7.55 17.42
C THR A 158 9.97 -8.58 16.45
N PRO A 159 9.30 -8.89 15.32
CA PRO A 159 9.85 -9.79 14.31
C PRO A 159 11.22 -9.31 13.82
N THR A 160 12.21 -10.18 13.96
CA THR A 160 13.59 -9.95 13.55
C THR A 160 14.03 -11.05 12.58
N PHE A 161 14.72 -10.67 11.51
CA PHE A 161 15.10 -11.53 10.39
C PHE A 161 16.52 -11.22 9.90
N GLY A 162 17.11 -12.18 9.19
CA GLY A 162 18.43 -12.06 8.58
C GLY A 162 19.48 -12.94 9.23
N ASP A 163 20.75 -12.60 9.01
CA ASP A 163 21.92 -13.37 9.45
C ASP A 163 23.18 -12.48 9.47
N ASP A 164 24.33 -13.08 9.76
CA ASP A 164 25.60 -12.36 9.86
C ASP A 164 26.13 -11.87 8.50
N GLU A 165 25.66 -12.43 7.39
CA GLU A 165 26.04 -12.02 6.03
C GLU A 165 25.24 -10.78 5.63
N ILE A 166 23.91 -10.85 5.72
CA ILE A 166 23.02 -9.78 5.22
C ILE A 166 22.72 -8.70 6.26
N GLY A 167 22.95 -9.00 7.54
CA GLY A 167 22.59 -8.20 8.70
C GLY A 167 21.32 -8.71 9.40
N TRP A 168 21.18 -8.38 10.68
CA TRP A 168 19.97 -8.66 11.45
C TRP A 168 19.08 -7.42 11.43
N TYR A 169 17.83 -7.56 11.00
CA TYR A 169 16.87 -6.47 10.84
C TYR A 169 15.60 -6.75 11.63
N HIS A 170 15.01 -5.71 12.19
CA HIS A 170 13.70 -5.78 12.82
C HIS A 170 12.68 -5.06 11.96
N ARG A 171 11.43 -5.49 12.08
CA ARG A 171 10.32 -4.82 11.41
C ARG A 171 10.05 -3.47 12.05
N ILE A 172 9.90 -2.44 11.22
CA ILE A 172 9.46 -1.12 11.67
C ILE A 172 8.11 -0.73 11.07
N TYR A 173 7.82 -1.14 9.83
CA TYR A 173 6.50 -1.06 9.19
C TYR A 173 5.80 0.30 9.43
N CYS A 174 6.52 1.39 9.14
CA CYS A 174 6.05 2.76 9.35
C CYS A 174 5.78 3.44 8.01
N SER A 175 4.66 4.17 7.91
CA SER A 175 4.33 4.96 6.73
C SER A 175 5.35 6.08 6.51
N LEU A 176 5.68 6.37 5.24
CA LEU A 176 6.58 7.46 4.86
C LEU A 176 5.86 8.80 4.62
N GLY A 177 4.56 8.85 4.88
CA GLY A 177 3.73 10.05 4.73
C GLY A 177 2.25 9.70 4.70
N ASP A 178 1.42 10.63 4.24
CA ASP A 178 0.01 10.35 4.04
C ASP A 178 -0.26 9.41 2.86
N PRO A 179 -1.32 8.60 2.90
CA PRO A 179 -1.71 7.76 1.78
C PRO A 179 -2.19 8.58 0.58
N LEU A 180 -1.93 8.03 -0.60
CA LEU A 180 -2.65 8.39 -1.81
C LEU A 180 -3.88 7.49 -1.89
N ASN A 181 -5.07 8.06 -1.69
CA ASN A 181 -6.32 7.33 -1.61
C ASN A 181 -7.34 7.84 -2.61
N HIS A 182 -8.47 7.16 -2.69
CA HIS A 182 -9.56 7.47 -3.64
C HIS A 182 -10.09 8.91 -3.58
N LEU A 183 -9.78 9.71 -2.56
CA LEU A 183 -10.18 11.11 -2.42
C LEU A 183 -9.13 12.12 -2.89
N ASN A 184 -7.87 11.71 -3.03
CA ASN A 184 -6.77 12.64 -3.29
C ASN A 184 -5.82 12.19 -4.42
N MET A 185 -5.98 10.97 -4.93
CA MET A 185 -5.16 10.45 -6.03
C MET A 185 -5.53 11.12 -7.34
N TRP A 186 -4.52 11.49 -8.12
CA TRP A 186 -4.69 12.09 -9.42
C TRP A 186 -4.88 11.00 -10.46
N THR A 187 -6.00 11.05 -11.17
CA THR A 187 -6.35 10.08 -12.20
C THR A 187 -7.05 10.78 -13.36
N ASN A 188 -7.31 10.09 -14.48
CA ASN A 188 -8.04 10.68 -15.62
C ASN A 188 -9.40 11.30 -15.22
N ASN A 189 -10.07 10.73 -14.23
CA ASN A 189 -11.35 11.22 -13.70
C ASN A 189 -11.21 12.27 -12.58
N THR A 190 -9.99 12.56 -12.14
CA THR A 190 -9.63 13.48 -11.03
C THR A 190 -8.31 14.20 -11.39
N PRO A 191 -8.21 14.82 -12.58
CA PRO A 191 -6.94 15.36 -13.08
C PRO A 191 -6.41 16.44 -12.14
N GLY A 192 -5.14 16.34 -11.75
CA GLY A 192 -4.50 17.26 -10.80
C GLY A 192 -5.17 17.30 -9.43
N GLY A 193 -5.93 16.27 -9.06
CA GLY A 193 -6.69 16.20 -7.80
C GLY A 193 -8.03 16.94 -7.85
N ALA A 194 -8.56 17.21 -9.04
CA ALA A 194 -9.91 17.75 -9.21
C ALA A 194 -10.98 16.83 -8.61
N VAL A 195 -12.12 17.40 -8.21
CA VAL A 195 -13.26 16.64 -7.68
C VAL A 195 -13.76 15.65 -8.73
N GLY A 196 -13.87 14.38 -8.36
CA GLY A 196 -14.33 13.32 -9.24
C GLY A 196 -14.29 11.96 -8.57
N ASN A 197 -14.34 10.91 -9.40
CA ASN A 197 -14.31 9.53 -8.95
C ASN A 197 -13.01 8.86 -9.41
N ALA A 198 -12.10 8.60 -8.48
CA ALA A 198 -10.80 8.00 -8.77
C ALA A 198 -10.83 6.48 -9.00
N PHE A 199 -11.96 5.78 -8.85
CA PHE A 199 -12.06 4.33 -9.10
C PHE A 199 -12.05 3.99 -10.59
N GLY A 200 -11.42 2.87 -10.96
CA GLY A 200 -11.35 2.34 -12.32
C GLY A 200 -10.73 3.31 -13.32
N SER A 201 -9.79 4.14 -12.86
CA SER A 201 -9.31 5.32 -13.56
C SER A 201 -7.79 5.24 -13.76
N ALA A 202 -7.33 5.68 -14.92
CA ALA A 202 -5.91 5.67 -15.29
C ALA A 202 -5.09 6.58 -14.36
N THR A 203 -3.95 6.09 -13.90
CA THR A 203 -3.05 6.78 -12.98
C THR A 203 -1.59 6.35 -13.21
N VAL A 204 -0.67 7.23 -12.81
CA VAL A 204 0.75 6.93 -12.65
C VAL A 204 1.20 7.31 -11.24
N LEU A 205 2.09 6.51 -10.66
CA LEU A 205 2.69 6.76 -9.35
C LEU A 205 4.21 6.62 -9.45
N ILE A 206 4.94 7.66 -9.05
CA ILE A 206 6.41 7.67 -9.02
C ILE A 206 6.87 7.61 -7.56
N THR A 207 7.50 6.51 -7.17
CA THR A 207 8.17 6.37 -5.87
C THR A 207 9.66 6.66 -6.03
N THR A 208 10.18 7.71 -5.39
CA THR A 208 11.61 8.06 -5.42
C THR A 208 12.00 8.99 -4.27
N ALA A 209 13.29 9.10 -4.02
CA ALA A 209 13.88 9.89 -2.95
C ALA A 209 14.34 11.30 -3.38
N ASP A 210 14.50 11.52 -4.68
CA ASP A 210 15.08 12.74 -5.25
C ASP A 210 14.13 13.41 -6.26
N ARG A 211 13.99 14.73 -6.16
CA ARG A 211 13.11 15.52 -7.04
C ARG A 211 13.65 15.64 -8.46
N GLY A 212 14.96 15.59 -8.65
CA GLY A 212 15.59 15.52 -9.97
C GLY A 212 15.23 14.23 -10.69
N ILE A 213 15.35 13.09 -10.00
CA ILE A 213 14.92 11.79 -10.53
C ILE A 213 13.42 11.77 -10.83
N ASN A 214 12.59 12.31 -9.93
CA ASN A 214 11.15 12.44 -10.17
C ASN A 214 10.84 13.24 -11.46
N ARG A 215 11.52 14.36 -11.69
CA ARG A 215 11.35 15.16 -12.92
C ARG A 215 11.76 14.38 -14.16
N MET A 216 12.88 13.65 -14.12
CA MET A 216 13.30 12.79 -15.25
C MET A 216 12.23 11.75 -15.58
N MET A 217 11.61 11.11 -14.56
CA MET A 217 10.51 10.18 -14.77
C MET A 217 9.28 10.87 -15.36
N ARG A 218 8.90 12.04 -14.84
CA ARG A 218 7.77 12.84 -15.36
C ARG A 218 7.97 13.28 -16.81
N ASP A 219 9.18 13.69 -17.17
CA ASP A 219 9.54 14.11 -18.52
C ASP A 219 9.43 12.91 -19.49
N ALA A 220 9.97 11.74 -19.12
CA ALA A 220 9.86 10.52 -19.90
C ALA A 220 8.41 10.06 -20.06
N LEU A 221 7.61 10.09 -18.99
CA LEU A 221 6.18 9.77 -19.04
C LEU A 221 5.41 10.74 -19.96
N THR A 222 5.68 12.04 -19.84
CA THR A 222 5.01 13.06 -20.67
C THR A 222 5.37 12.90 -22.14
N ALA A 223 6.65 12.64 -22.44
CA ALA A 223 7.11 12.37 -23.79
C ALA A 223 6.48 11.08 -24.37
N ALA A 224 6.26 10.07 -23.54
CA ALA A 224 5.53 8.84 -23.89
C ALA A 224 4.00 9.02 -24.00
N GLY A 225 3.48 10.24 -23.81
CA GLY A 225 2.07 10.58 -24.01
C GLY A 225 1.17 10.47 -22.77
N TYR A 226 1.73 10.29 -21.57
CA TYR A 226 0.96 10.36 -20.33
C TYR A 226 0.64 11.82 -19.97
N SER A 227 -0.59 12.06 -19.52
CA SER A 227 -0.95 13.39 -19.00
C SER A 227 -0.20 13.67 -17.69
N PRO A 228 0.43 14.84 -17.51
CA PRO A 228 1.04 15.21 -16.24
C PRO A 228 0.02 15.25 -15.08
N ASP A 229 -1.26 15.47 -15.39
CA ASP A 229 -2.35 15.58 -14.43
C ASP A 229 -2.77 14.24 -13.81
N ILE A 230 -2.16 13.11 -14.19
CA ILE A 230 -2.40 11.80 -13.58
C ILE A 230 -1.15 11.20 -12.91
N ILE A 231 -0.06 11.97 -12.87
CA ILE A 231 1.22 11.52 -12.32
C ILE A 231 1.35 11.99 -10.87
N ASN A 232 1.28 11.03 -9.94
CA ASN A 232 1.35 11.23 -8.51
C ASN A 232 2.77 11.02 -7.98
N ASP A 233 3.09 11.66 -6.86
CA ASP A 233 4.35 11.48 -6.15
C ASP A 233 4.18 10.60 -4.91
N ASP A 234 5.04 9.60 -4.79
CA ASP A 234 5.22 8.77 -3.60
C ASP A 234 6.63 9.00 -3.01
N ASN A 235 6.75 10.01 -2.17
CA ASN A 235 8.05 10.50 -1.73
C ASN A 235 8.70 9.58 -0.70
N ILE A 236 10.01 9.34 -0.84
CA ILE A 236 10.87 8.74 0.20
C ILE A 236 11.78 9.84 0.76
N PRO A 237 11.50 10.42 1.94
CA PRO A 237 12.33 11.50 2.48
C PRO A 237 13.66 10.95 3.03
N PRO A 238 14.83 11.27 2.46
CA PRO A 238 16.10 10.67 2.89
C PRO A 238 16.51 10.95 4.33
N SER A 239 15.95 11.99 4.96
CA SER A 239 16.20 12.29 6.38
C SER A 239 15.48 11.34 7.35
N LEU A 240 14.58 10.49 6.86
CA LEU A 240 13.86 9.50 7.68
C LEU A 240 14.40 8.07 7.49
N VAL A 241 15.27 7.84 6.52
CA VAL A 241 15.64 6.50 6.06
C VAL A 241 17.12 6.41 5.68
N HIS A 242 17.68 5.21 5.74
CA HIS A 242 19.04 4.89 5.33
C HIS A 242 19.03 4.09 4.02
N MET A 243 18.93 4.80 2.90
CA MET A 243 18.92 4.19 1.56
C MET A 243 20.30 3.69 1.12
N GLY A 244 20.29 2.76 0.16
CA GLY A 244 21.44 2.03 -0.38
C GLY A 244 21.09 0.56 -0.57
N LEU A 245 21.95 -0.19 -1.25
CA LEU A 245 21.75 -1.61 -1.53
C LEU A 245 22.49 -2.51 -0.53
N GLU A 246 23.44 -1.93 0.19
CA GLU A 246 24.41 -2.62 1.02
C GLU A 246 23.81 -3.20 2.30
N LYS A 247 24.60 -4.01 3.01
CA LYS A 247 24.29 -4.41 4.39
C LYS A 247 24.05 -3.19 5.28
N GLY A 248 23.06 -3.27 6.16
CA GLY A 248 22.67 -2.22 7.10
C GLY A 248 21.76 -1.15 6.51
N LYS A 249 21.41 -1.24 5.22
CA LYS A 249 20.48 -0.32 4.56
C LYS A 249 19.04 -0.75 4.73
N ASP A 250 18.18 0.25 4.81
CA ASP A 250 16.76 0.07 5.06
C ASP A 250 16.07 -0.61 3.88
N THR A 251 15.03 -1.38 4.21
CA THR A 251 14.15 -1.97 3.20
C THR A 251 12.83 -1.23 3.12
N PHE A 252 12.23 -1.27 1.94
CA PHE A 252 10.98 -0.61 1.61
C PHE A 252 9.98 -1.64 1.11
N LEU A 253 8.71 -1.30 1.22
CA LEU A 253 7.61 -1.98 0.57
C LEU A 253 6.52 -0.97 0.24
N ILE A 254 5.64 -1.33 -0.68
CA ILE A 254 4.38 -0.63 -0.88
C ILE A 254 3.23 -1.54 -0.50
N ILE A 255 2.16 -0.95 0.01
CA ILE A 255 0.88 -1.62 0.16
C ILE A 255 -0.15 -0.84 -0.64
N MET A 256 -0.85 -1.59 -1.48
CA MET A 256 -2.12 -1.18 -2.06
C MET A 256 -3.24 -1.88 -1.30
N ARG A 257 -4.21 -1.09 -0.83
CA ARG A 257 -5.42 -1.58 -0.17
C ARG A 257 -6.62 -1.22 -1.01
N ALA A 258 -7.59 -2.12 -1.07
CA ALA A 258 -8.95 -1.79 -1.44
C ALA A 258 -9.93 -2.52 -0.51
N ALA A 259 -10.97 -1.83 -0.06
CA ALA A 259 -11.87 -2.35 0.95
C ALA A 259 -13.34 -2.15 0.58
N LEU A 260 -14.13 -3.17 0.89
CA LEU A 260 -15.59 -3.21 0.74
C LEU A 260 -16.00 -2.91 -0.71
N TRP A 261 -15.70 -3.86 -1.60
CA TRP A 261 -16.07 -3.82 -3.01
C TRP A 261 -17.57 -3.63 -3.21
N ASP A 262 -17.96 -2.72 -4.10
CA ASP A 262 -19.37 -2.55 -4.47
C ASP A 262 -19.92 -3.82 -5.14
N GLN A 263 -19.06 -4.52 -5.89
CA GLN A 263 -19.33 -5.81 -6.51
C GLN A 263 -18.20 -6.80 -6.15
N PRO A 264 -18.39 -7.71 -5.17
CA PRO A 264 -17.33 -8.58 -4.66
C PRO A 264 -16.60 -9.40 -5.74
N ASN A 265 -17.32 -9.96 -6.71
CA ASN A 265 -16.72 -10.76 -7.78
C ASN A 265 -15.83 -9.91 -8.71
N VAL A 266 -16.21 -8.65 -8.97
CA VAL A 266 -15.42 -7.72 -9.79
C VAL A 266 -14.14 -7.33 -9.06
N GLY A 267 -14.24 -7.01 -7.77
CA GLY A 267 -13.11 -6.69 -6.92
C GLY A 267 -12.11 -7.84 -6.78
N SER A 268 -12.60 -9.06 -6.52
CA SER A 268 -11.76 -10.26 -6.46
C SER A 268 -11.05 -10.52 -7.80
N ASN A 269 -11.78 -10.43 -8.91
CA ASN A 269 -11.20 -10.61 -10.24
C ASN A 269 -10.12 -9.57 -10.54
N TYR A 270 -10.32 -8.31 -10.14
CA TYR A 270 -9.31 -7.26 -10.29
C TYR A 270 -8.02 -7.59 -9.53
N LEU A 271 -8.12 -8.05 -8.26
CA LEU A 271 -6.93 -8.39 -7.47
C LEU A 271 -6.22 -9.65 -7.98
N ASP A 272 -6.98 -10.66 -8.39
CA ASP A 272 -6.42 -11.92 -8.89
C ASP A 272 -5.73 -11.74 -10.26
N ASN A 273 -6.15 -10.74 -11.05
CA ASN A 273 -5.60 -10.41 -12.37
C ASN A 273 -5.00 -8.99 -12.41
N ILE A 274 -4.45 -8.52 -11.29
CA ILE A 274 -4.02 -7.12 -11.16
C ILE A 274 -2.94 -6.70 -12.16
N GLY A 275 -2.14 -7.65 -12.65
CA GLY A 275 -1.14 -7.41 -13.70
C GLY A 275 -1.73 -7.00 -15.06
N ASP A 276 -3.01 -7.33 -15.33
CA ASP A 276 -3.72 -6.87 -16.53
C ASP A 276 -4.11 -5.39 -16.44
N HIS A 277 -4.09 -4.83 -15.23
CA HIS A 277 -4.53 -3.47 -14.93
C HIS A 277 -3.38 -2.53 -14.58
N ILE A 278 -2.32 -3.06 -13.96
CA ILE A 278 -1.20 -2.29 -13.41
C ILE A 278 0.12 -2.96 -13.74
N ARG A 279 1.06 -2.16 -14.25
CA ARG A 279 2.47 -2.54 -14.46
C ARG A 279 3.35 -1.70 -13.54
N VAL A 280 4.49 -2.27 -13.13
CA VAL A 280 5.42 -1.65 -12.18
C VAL A 280 6.84 -1.78 -12.71
N PHE A 281 7.59 -0.68 -12.73
CA PHE A 281 8.94 -0.62 -13.28
C PHE A 281 9.91 -0.14 -12.21
N ARG A 282 10.98 -0.89 -11.96
CA ARG A 282 12.17 -0.39 -11.28
C ARG A 282 13.06 0.29 -12.32
N VAL A 283 13.41 1.53 -12.07
CA VAL A 283 14.21 2.37 -12.98
C VAL A 283 15.50 2.75 -12.28
N THR A 284 16.62 2.33 -12.86
CA THR A 284 17.95 2.45 -12.27
C THR A 284 18.88 3.17 -13.24
N PRO A 285 19.46 4.34 -12.89
CA PRO A 285 20.51 4.96 -13.70
C PRO A 285 21.68 4.01 -13.93
N ASN A 286 22.11 3.84 -15.20
CA ASN A 286 23.27 3.02 -15.58
C ASN A 286 24.58 3.60 -15.04
N THR A 287 24.60 4.91 -14.80
CA THR A 287 25.67 5.62 -14.11
C THR A 287 25.05 6.31 -12.90
N PRO A 288 25.57 6.08 -11.68
CA PRO A 288 25.00 6.69 -10.47
C PRO A 288 24.86 8.20 -10.58
N ILE A 289 23.67 8.70 -10.26
CA ILE A 289 23.37 10.13 -10.22
C ILE A 289 23.44 10.59 -8.77
N ALA A 290 24.18 11.68 -8.50
CA ALA A 290 24.22 12.24 -7.16
C ALA A 290 22.81 12.75 -6.76
N ALA A 291 22.30 12.30 -5.62
CA ALA A 291 21.05 12.79 -5.04
C ALA A 291 21.26 14.22 -4.49
N VAL A 292 21.04 15.22 -5.34
CA VAL A 292 21.31 16.64 -5.06
C VAL A 292 20.04 17.43 -4.73
N GLU A 293 18.86 16.86 -4.94
CA GLU A 293 17.57 17.50 -4.66
C GLU A 293 16.64 16.57 -3.86
N PRO A 294 17.05 16.12 -2.67
CA PRO A 294 16.27 15.18 -1.86
C PRO A 294 14.89 15.76 -1.52
N TRP A 295 13.89 14.88 -1.43
CA TRP A 295 12.58 15.28 -0.88
C TRP A 295 12.74 15.74 0.57
N PRO A 296 12.15 16.90 0.96
CA PRO A 296 11.99 17.21 2.37
C PRO A 296 11.01 16.21 3.01
N VAL A 297 11.05 16.10 4.35
CA VAL A 297 9.97 15.43 5.08
C VAL A 297 8.66 16.18 4.80
N PRO A 298 7.65 15.54 4.20
CA PRO A 298 6.41 16.23 3.87
C PRO A 298 5.65 16.59 5.14
N ALA A 299 5.00 17.75 5.11
CA ALA A 299 4.07 18.12 6.16
C ALA A 299 2.86 17.18 6.10
N LEU A 300 2.57 16.56 7.23
CA LEU A 300 1.45 15.65 7.40
C LEU A 300 0.12 16.42 7.38
N ARG A 301 -0.88 15.88 6.68
CA ARG A 301 -2.24 16.45 6.64
C ARG A 301 -2.83 16.51 8.05
N VAL A 302 -3.55 17.59 8.32
CA VAL A 302 -4.32 17.76 9.56
C VAL A 302 -5.51 16.81 9.53
N ARG A 303 -5.52 15.84 10.44
CA ARG A 303 -6.59 14.84 10.57
C ARG A 303 -7.80 15.38 11.34
N GLU A 304 -7.56 16.36 12.21
CA GLU A 304 -8.53 16.83 13.17
C GLU A 304 -9.43 17.91 12.58
N THR A 305 -10.73 17.69 12.68
CA THR A 305 -11.72 18.75 12.38
C THR A 305 -11.87 19.76 13.53
N GLY A 306 -11.29 19.48 14.70
CA GLY A 306 -11.53 20.24 15.94
C GLY A 306 -12.93 20.10 16.55
N VAL A 307 -13.83 19.32 15.93
CA VAL A 307 -15.21 19.10 16.39
C VAL A 307 -15.37 17.67 16.89
N SER A 308 -15.61 17.53 18.19
CA SER A 308 -15.90 16.25 18.85
C SER A 308 -17.32 15.79 18.51
N GLU A 309 -17.52 14.48 18.35
CA GLU A 309 -18.86 13.93 18.14
C GLU A 309 -19.78 14.15 19.35
N TYR A 310 -19.23 14.37 20.55
CA TYR A 310 -19.99 14.80 21.73
C TYR A 310 -20.61 16.20 21.58
N GLN A 311 -20.11 17.02 20.64
CA GLN A 311 -20.70 18.32 20.32
C GLN A 311 -21.80 18.21 19.27
N THR A 312 -21.80 17.15 18.46
CA THR A 312 -22.78 16.95 17.37
C THR A 312 -23.91 16.01 17.77
N ILE A 313 -23.66 15.07 18.67
CA ILE A 313 -24.63 14.09 19.16
C ILE A 313 -25.11 14.54 20.55
N PRO A 314 -26.37 15.00 20.69
CA PRO A 314 -26.93 15.32 21.99
C PRO A 314 -26.88 14.11 22.92
N ASN A 315 -26.57 14.32 24.20
CA ASN A 315 -26.54 13.28 25.23
C ASN A 315 -25.63 12.07 24.96
N ALA A 316 -24.66 12.15 24.04
CA ALA A 316 -23.86 11.01 23.61
C ALA A 316 -23.28 10.15 24.74
N ALA A 317 -22.77 10.78 25.82
CA ALA A 317 -22.26 10.08 26.99
C ALA A 317 -23.34 9.29 27.74
N ALA A 318 -24.50 9.92 27.97
CA ALA A 318 -25.61 9.29 28.68
C ALA A 318 -26.24 8.18 27.84
N ASP A 319 -26.38 8.39 26.53
CA ASP A 319 -26.94 7.41 25.60
C ASP A 319 -26.00 6.20 25.43
N LEU A 320 -24.67 6.41 25.42
CA LEU A 320 -23.70 5.32 25.37
C LEU A 320 -23.75 4.47 26.65
N GLU A 321 -23.87 5.10 27.82
CA GLU A 321 -24.00 4.38 29.09
C GLU A 321 -25.35 3.65 29.20
N HIS A 322 -26.42 4.27 28.73
CA HIS A 322 -27.72 3.61 28.61
C HIS A 322 -27.66 2.39 27.68
N LEU A 323 -27.01 2.53 26.52
CA LEU A 323 -26.79 1.42 25.58
C LEU A 323 -25.99 0.29 26.22
N ARG A 324 -24.92 0.60 26.96
CA ARG A 324 -24.15 -0.40 27.71
C ARG A 324 -25.02 -1.17 28.71
N HIS A 325 -25.85 -0.46 29.48
CA HIS A 325 -26.78 -1.10 30.42
C HIS A 325 -27.81 -1.99 29.72
N GLU A 326 -28.40 -1.53 28.61
CA GLU A 326 -29.37 -2.32 27.86
C GLU A 326 -28.74 -3.55 27.20
N ILE A 327 -27.50 -3.47 26.74
CA ILE A 327 -26.73 -4.64 26.26
C ILE A 327 -26.58 -5.67 27.38
N VAL A 328 -26.11 -5.24 28.56
CA VAL A 328 -25.96 -6.14 29.73
C VAL A 328 -27.30 -6.73 30.16
N ARG A 329 -28.37 -5.93 30.16
CA ARG A 329 -29.72 -6.40 30.52
C ARG A 329 -30.27 -7.42 29.52
N ARG A 330 -30.02 -7.23 28.23
CA ARG A 330 -30.54 -8.08 27.15
C ARG A 330 -29.74 -9.38 26.98
N HIS A 331 -28.42 -9.31 27.12
CA HIS A 331 -27.51 -10.41 26.81
C HIS A 331 -26.86 -11.05 28.05
N GLY A 332 -26.95 -10.42 29.21
CA GLY A 332 -26.44 -10.96 30.46
C GLY A 332 -27.24 -12.16 30.96
N SER A 333 -26.54 -13.09 31.61
CA SER A 333 -27.14 -14.25 32.28
C SER A 333 -26.32 -14.58 33.53
N ALA A 334 -26.82 -15.46 34.40
CA ALA A 334 -26.07 -15.92 35.56
C ALA A 334 -24.79 -16.70 35.20
N GLN A 335 -24.66 -17.13 33.94
CA GLN A 335 -23.51 -17.89 33.42
C GLN A 335 -22.45 -16.99 32.77
N LEU A 336 -22.82 -15.75 32.43
CA LEU A 336 -21.94 -14.81 31.74
C LEU A 336 -21.46 -13.73 32.70
N ARG A 337 -20.16 -13.42 32.63
CA ARG A 337 -19.57 -12.30 33.36
C ARG A 337 -19.37 -11.12 32.40
N PRO A 338 -20.11 -10.00 32.55
CA PRO A 338 -19.89 -8.84 31.70
C PRO A 338 -18.51 -8.24 32.01
N VAL A 339 -17.72 -8.02 30.96
CA VAL A 339 -16.42 -7.33 31.02
C VAL A 339 -16.52 -6.12 30.12
N HIS A 340 -16.29 -4.94 30.69
CA HIS A 340 -16.11 -3.73 29.90
C HIS A 340 -14.65 -3.64 29.47
N LEU A 341 -14.42 -3.46 28.18
CA LEU A 341 -13.11 -3.27 27.59
C LEU A 341 -13.03 -1.85 27.04
N ASP A 342 -12.23 -1.00 27.67
CA ASP A 342 -11.95 0.34 27.17
C ASP A 342 -11.09 0.26 25.91
N THR A 343 -11.28 1.21 24.99
CA THR A 343 -10.44 1.40 23.81
C THR A 343 -9.55 2.62 23.96
N ASP A 344 -8.28 2.45 23.61
CA ASP A 344 -7.29 3.51 23.57
C ASP A 344 -6.68 3.63 22.17
N ILE A 345 -6.13 4.79 21.84
CA ILE A 345 -5.31 4.97 20.64
C ILE A 345 -4.12 4.02 20.72
N TRP A 346 -4.04 3.13 19.74
CA TRP A 346 -3.05 2.07 19.73
C TRP A 346 -1.74 2.52 19.08
N LEU A 347 -1.82 2.94 17.82
CA LEU A 347 -0.65 3.22 17.00
C LEU A 347 -0.49 4.74 16.85
N PRO A 348 0.69 5.29 17.17
CA PRO A 348 1.03 6.65 16.76
C PRO A 348 1.25 6.69 15.24
N GLU A 349 1.59 7.87 14.72
CA GLU A 349 1.85 8.07 13.29
C GLU A 349 3.27 7.61 12.90
N GLY A 350 3.45 7.25 11.64
CA GLY A 350 4.68 6.68 11.05
C GLY A 350 5.97 7.36 11.48
N TYR A 351 6.02 8.69 11.44
CA TYR A 351 7.22 9.45 11.81
C TYR A 351 7.60 9.28 13.28
N THR A 352 6.60 9.13 14.17
CA THR A 352 6.84 8.82 15.58
C THR A 352 7.37 7.40 15.72
N GLY A 353 6.87 6.46 14.92
CA GLY A 353 7.36 5.08 14.87
C GLY A 353 8.81 4.98 14.42
N ILE A 354 9.16 5.66 13.32
CA ILE A 354 10.54 5.74 12.80
C ILE A 354 11.47 6.35 13.86
N PHE A 355 11.07 7.48 14.46
CA PHE A 355 11.88 8.16 15.46
C PHE A 355 12.11 7.30 16.72
N ARG A 356 11.07 6.63 17.20
CA ARG A 356 11.13 5.76 18.39
C ARG A 356 11.67 4.36 18.10
N ASP A 357 11.82 4.03 16.82
CA ASP A 357 12.30 2.73 16.34
C ASP A 357 11.35 1.61 16.85
N VAL A 358 10.05 1.79 16.59
CA VAL A 358 8.98 0.88 17.01
C VAL A 358 8.13 0.46 15.83
N ASP A 359 7.75 -0.81 15.83
CA ASP A 359 6.88 -1.41 14.83
C ASP A 359 5.45 -0.84 14.92
N LEU A 360 4.99 -0.24 13.81
CA LEU A 360 3.64 0.32 13.70
C LEU A 360 2.72 -0.50 12.79
N LEU A 361 3.06 -1.74 12.47
CA LEU A 361 2.16 -2.70 11.79
C LEU A 361 1.57 -2.19 10.47
N ALA A 362 2.30 -1.34 9.76
CA ALA A 362 1.88 -0.66 8.54
C ALA A 362 0.62 0.17 8.78
N GLU A 363 0.66 1.02 9.82
CA GLU A 363 -0.35 2.03 10.08
C GLU A 363 -0.51 2.96 8.87
N ASP A 364 -1.74 3.35 8.57
CA ASP A 364 -2.04 4.36 7.58
C ASP A 364 -2.74 5.57 8.21
N ARG A 365 -2.34 6.79 7.84
CA ARG A 365 -2.76 8.02 8.55
C ARG A 365 -4.21 8.43 8.30
N ASP A 366 -4.88 7.82 7.34
CA ASP A 366 -6.33 7.99 7.15
C ASP A 366 -7.17 6.97 7.94
N THR A 367 -6.53 6.21 8.83
CA THR A 367 -7.19 5.28 9.77
C THR A 367 -6.89 5.66 11.23
N THR A 368 -7.90 5.55 12.09
CA THR A 368 -7.72 5.65 13.55
C THR A 368 -7.64 4.25 14.13
N TYR A 369 -6.45 3.86 14.61
CA TYR A 369 -6.24 2.55 15.22
C TYR A 369 -6.54 2.61 16.72
N LEU A 370 -7.60 1.94 17.12
CA LEU A 370 -7.99 1.77 18.51
C LEU A 370 -7.80 0.31 18.92
N ARG A 371 -7.36 0.06 20.15
CA ARG A 371 -7.29 -1.29 20.72
C ARG A 371 -7.82 -1.31 22.14
N THR A 372 -8.31 -2.47 22.54
CA THR A 372 -8.54 -2.79 23.95
C THR A 372 -7.30 -3.40 24.59
N GLY A 373 -7.36 -3.68 25.90
CA GLY A 373 -6.48 -4.68 26.50
C GLY A 373 -6.69 -6.07 25.89
N PHE A 374 -5.66 -6.91 25.95
CA PHE A 374 -5.75 -8.30 25.49
C PHE A 374 -6.77 -9.08 26.33
N PHE A 375 -7.58 -9.90 25.66
CA PHE A 375 -8.54 -10.80 26.30
C PHE A 375 -8.60 -12.12 25.53
N GLN A 376 -9.17 -13.15 26.16
CA GLN A 376 -9.42 -14.44 25.54
C GLN A 376 -10.83 -14.88 25.94
N LEU A 377 -11.58 -15.42 24.97
CA LEU A 377 -12.85 -16.09 25.23
C LEU A 377 -12.55 -17.42 25.96
N ALA A 378 -13.20 -17.63 27.10
CA ALA A 378 -12.98 -18.80 27.95
C ALA A 378 -13.80 -20.01 27.51
N ALA A 379 -14.93 -19.79 26.83
CA ALA A 379 -15.81 -20.83 26.32
C ALA A 379 -16.43 -20.46 24.97
N ASP A 380 -16.96 -21.45 24.26
CA ASP A 380 -17.56 -21.29 22.92
C ASP A 380 -18.83 -20.42 22.92
N ASP A 381 -19.46 -20.26 24.08
CA ASP A 381 -20.64 -19.41 24.28
C ASP A 381 -20.30 -17.98 24.72
N ASP A 382 -19.02 -17.67 24.96
CA ASP A 382 -18.58 -16.29 25.15
C ASP A 382 -18.67 -15.52 23.83
N PHE A 383 -18.97 -14.23 23.92
CA PHE A 383 -19.09 -13.36 22.76
C PHE A 383 -18.63 -11.94 23.08
N VAL A 384 -18.35 -11.20 22.02
CA VAL A 384 -17.98 -9.78 22.10
C VAL A 384 -19.08 -8.95 21.47
N ILE A 385 -19.47 -7.86 22.14
CA ILE A 385 -20.36 -6.84 21.57
C ILE A 385 -19.58 -5.55 21.46
N VAL A 386 -19.42 -5.07 20.23
CA VAL A 386 -18.91 -3.73 19.96
C VAL A 386 -20.08 -2.77 19.86
N TYR A 387 -19.96 -1.65 20.56
CA TYR A 387 -20.96 -0.59 20.54
C TYR A 387 -20.27 0.77 20.69
N GLY A 388 -20.91 1.82 20.18
CA GLY A 388 -20.30 3.14 20.12
C GLY A 388 -21.09 4.09 19.22
N VAL A 389 -20.49 5.24 18.96
CA VAL A 389 -21.01 6.21 17.98
C VAL A 389 -20.89 5.63 16.58
N ASN A 390 -21.90 5.84 15.75
CA ASN A 390 -21.79 5.55 14.32
C ASN A 390 -21.02 6.68 13.62
N HIS A 391 -19.70 6.49 13.50
CA HIS A 391 -18.80 7.46 12.89
C HIS A 391 -19.08 7.74 11.40
N GLU A 392 -19.78 6.86 10.69
CA GLU A 392 -20.21 7.11 9.31
C GLU A 392 -21.34 8.16 9.28
N GLN A 393 -22.31 8.05 10.21
CA GLN A 393 -23.42 9.01 10.29
C GLN A 393 -22.99 10.43 10.68
N THR A 394 -21.88 10.55 11.41
CA THR A 394 -21.29 11.85 11.79
C THR A 394 -20.29 12.36 10.75
N GLY A 395 -20.01 11.60 9.69
CA GLY A 395 -19.05 11.93 8.65
C GLY A 395 -17.58 11.88 9.11
N LYS A 396 -17.29 11.16 10.20
CA LYS A 396 -15.91 10.98 10.73
C LYS A 396 -15.21 9.73 10.20
N ALA A 397 -15.95 8.78 9.64
CA ALA A 397 -15.41 7.59 9.01
C ALA A 397 -16.18 7.24 7.72
N ILE A 398 -15.51 6.58 6.78
CA ILE A 398 -16.16 5.97 5.60
C ILE A 398 -16.61 4.54 5.90
N TYR A 399 -15.86 3.85 6.75
CA TYR A 399 -16.21 2.54 7.29
C TYR A 399 -15.42 2.29 8.58
N SER A 400 -15.80 1.24 9.31
CA SER A 400 -15.04 0.74 10.46
C SER A 400 -14.86 -0.77 10.32
N ASN A 401 -13.70 -1.26 10.75
CA ASN A 401 -13.40 -2.69 10.82
C ASN A 401 -13.09 -3.05 12.28
N PHE A 402 -13.62 -4.19 12.72
CA PHE A 402 -13.32 -4.76 14.02
C PHE A 402 -12.69 -6.13 13.81
N SER A 403 -11.53 -6.33 14.40
CA SER A 403 -10.78 -7.59 14.37
C SER A 403 -10.48 -8.00 15.81
N PHE A 404 -10.59 -9.30 16.10
CA PHE A 404 -10.43 -9.89 17.44
C PHE A 404 -9.40 -11.01 17.41
#